data_AF-A0A6A0JU15-F1
#
_entry.id   AF-A0A6A0JU15-F1
#
_cell.length_a   1.000
_cell.length_b   1.000
_cell.length_c   1.000
_cell.angle_alpha   90.00
_cell.angle_beta   90.00
_cell.angle_gamma   90.00
#
_symmetry.space_group_name_H-M   'P 1'
#
loop_
_entity.id
_entity.type
_entity.pdbx_description
1 polymer ?
#
loop_
_entity_poly.entity_id
_entity_poly.type
_entity_poly.pdbx_seq_one_letter_code
_entity_poly.pdbx_strand_id
1 'polypeptide(L)'
;MLDVSKIKKIENILGIEFINKQLLLEALTHSSMANEIPDTPHNERLEFLGDTVIDFIISNYLFIKYPAFSEGDMTFYRSQLVKGETLAEITKTLDLHDFLFLGHGEEKSGGRQKQSNLAGLFEAIVGSIFLDRGLT
;
A
#
# COMPACT_ATOMS: atom_id res chain seq x y z
N MET A 1 -6.69 -18.91 -2.77
CA MET A 1 -7.43 -17.72 -3.22
C MET A 1 -8.05 -17.06 -2.00
N LEU A 2 -8.02 -15.72 -1.85
CA LEU A 2 -8.82 -15.07 -0.79
C LEU A 2 -10.28 -15.44 -0.98
N ASP A 3 -10.92 -15.88 0.08
CA ASP A 3 -12.37 -16.01 0.06
C ASP A 3 -13.03 -14.63 0.12
N VAL A 4 -14.31 -14.59 -0.24
CA VAL A 4 -15.11 -13.36 -0.28
C VAL A 4 -15.19 -12.67 1.08
N SER A 5 -15.14 -13.44 2.18
CA SER A 5 -15.22 -12.89 3.54
C SER A 5 -13.99 -12.08 3.91
N LYS A 6 -12.79 -12.52 3.49
CA LYS A 6 -11.54 -11.79 3.71
C LYS A 6 -11.48 -10.51 2.89
N ILE A 7 -11.89 -10.57 1.62
CA ILE A 7 -11.98 -9.36 0.78
C ILE A 7 -12.88 -8.33 1.46
N LYS A 8 -14.09 -8.73 1.91
CA LYS A 8 -15.00 -7.78 2.55
C LYS A 8 -14.45 -7.22 3.86
N LYS A 9 -13.68 -8.01 4.63
CA LYS A 9 -13.00 -7.51 5.83
C LYS A 9 -12.01 -6.40 5.49
N ILE A 10 -11.19 -6.57 4.45
CA ILE A 10 -10.21 -5.57 4.01
C ILE A 10 -10.94 -4.31 3.51
N GLU A 11 -11.99 -4.47 2.71
CA GLU A 11 -12.81 -3.35 2.24
C GLU A 11 -13.42 -2.55 3.39
N ASN A 12 -13.86 -3.22 4.46
CA ASN A 12 -14.38 -2.57 5.65
C ASN A 12 -13.27 -1.81 6.42
N ILE A 13 -12.06 -2.37 6.51
CA ILE A 13 -10.89 -1.70 7.11
C ILE A 13 -10.57 -0.42 6.32
N LEU A 14 -10.56 -0.52 4.98
CA LEU A 14 -10.26 0.61 4.09
C LEU A 14 -11.41 1.61 3.96
N GLY A 15 -12.64 1.23 4.35
CA GLY A 15 -13.85 2.01 4.09
C GLY A 15 -14.19 2.14 2.60
N ILE A 16 -13.66 1.24 1.76
CA ILE A 16 -13.76 1.29 0.30
C ILE A 16 -14.15 -0.08 -0.22
N GLU A 17 -15.21 -0.13 -1.01
CA GLU A 17 -15.55 -1.32 -1.78
C GLU A 17 -14.86 -1.26 -3.15
N PHE A 18 -14.10 -2.27 -3.54
CA PHE A 18 -13.45 -2.31 -4.85
C PHE A 18 -14.45 -2.66 -5.96
N ILE A 19 -14.36 -2.00 -7.11
CA ILE A 19 -15.09 -2.40 -8.32
C ILE A 19 -14.42 -3.65 -8.90
N ASN A 20 -13.09 -3.60 -9.04
CA ASN A 20 -12.25 -4.68 -9.49
C ASN A 20 -11.46 -5.29 -8.32
N LYS A 21 -11.98 -6.38 -7.76
CA LYS A 21 -11.36 -7.07 -6.61
C LYS A 21 -9.96 -7.61 -6.94
N GLN A 22 -9.64 -7.82 -8.21
CA GLN A 22 -8.36 -8.37 -8.64
C GLN A 22 -7.22 -7.37 -8.40
N LEU A 23 -7.50 -6.06 -8.47
CA LEU A 23 -6.52 -5.03 -8.11
C LEU A 23 -6.14 -5.13 -6.62
N LEU A 24 -7.13 -5.39 -5.75
CA LEU A 24 -6.87 -5.62 -4.33
C LEU A 24 -6.07 -6.91 -4.10
N LEU A 25 -6.40 -7.99 -4.84
CA LEU A 25 -5.63 -9.24 -4.76
C LEU A 25 -4.17 -9.06 -5.19
N GLU A 26 -3.94 -8.32 -6.28
CA GLU A 26 -2.59 -8.01 -6.79
C GLU A 26 -1.81 -7.16 -5.77
N ALA A 27 -2.43 -6.14 -5.18
CA ALA A 27 -1.82 -5.31 -4.14
C ALA A 27 -1.40 -6.11 -2.90
N LEU A 28 -2.16 -7.15 -2.56
CA LEU A 28 -1.90 -8.04 -1.42
C LEU A 28 -0.88 -9.13 -1.74
N THR A 29 -0.33 -9.20 -2.96
CA THR A 29 0.57 -10.28 -3.38
C THR A 29 2.00 -9.79 -3.51
N HIS A 30 2.89 -10.21 -2.62
CA HIS A 30 4.30 -9.88 -2.70
C HIS A 30 5.00 -10.66 -3.81
N SER A 31 6.03 -10.08 -4.45
CA SER A 31 6.77 -10.70 -5.55
C SER A 31 7.40 -12.05 -5.19
N SER A 32 7.68 -12.31 -3.91
CA SER A 32 8.11 -13.64 -3.45
C SER A 32 7.12 -14.77 -3.78
N MET A 33 5.82 -14.46 -3.93
CA MET A 33 4.82 -15.44 -4.32
C MET A 33 4.96 -15.85 -5.78
N ALA A 34 5.39 -14.92 -6.65
CA ALA A 34 5.64 -15.18 -8.07
C ALA A 34 6.82 -16.15 -8.28
N ASN A 35 7.76 -16.23 -7.32
CA ASN A 35 8.83 -17.23 -7.33
C ASN A 35 8.32 -18.66 -7.10
N GLU A 36 7.19 -18.82 -6.42
CA GLU A 36 6.59 -20.14 -6.13
C GLU A 36 5.49 -20.50 -7.14
N ILE A 37 4.74 -19.50 -7.60
CA ILE A 37 3.68 -19.64 -8.59
C ILE A 37 3.98 -18.69 -9.75
N PRO A 38 4.61 -19.19 -10.83
CA PRO A 38 4.93 -18.38 -12.00
C PRO A 38 3.72 -17.63 -12.56
N ASP A 39 3.98 -16.46 -13.14
CA ASP A 39 2.98 -15.58 -13.76
C ASP A 39 1.88 -15.05 -12.80
N THR A 40 2.07 -15.18 -11.49
CA THR A 40 1.17 -14.58 -10.49
C THR A 40 1.37 -13.06 -10.46
N PRO A 41 0.32 -12.24 -10.72
CA PRO A 41 0.40 -10.80 -10.55
C PRO A 41 0.80 -10.43 -9.12
N HIS A 42 1.70 -9.48 -8.99
CA HIS A 42 2.24 -9.04 -7.70
C HIS A 42 2.32 -7.52 -7.62
N ASN A 43 2.51 -7.04 -6.40
CA ASN A 43 2.22 -5.69 -5.99
C ASN A 43 3.23 -4.63 -6.46
N GLU A 44 4.44 -4.99 -6.89
CA GLU A 44 5.52 -4.03 -7.24
C GLU A 44 5.12 -2.93 -8.24
N ARG A 45 4.26 -3.23 -9.22
CA ARG A 45 3.78 -2.21 -10.17
C ARG A 45 2.76 -1.25 -9.54
N LEU A 46 1.93 -1.77 -8.64
CA LEU A 46 0.98 -0.98 -7.87
C LEU A 46 1.69 -0.17 -6.80
N GLU A 47 2.73 -0.71 -6.19
CA GLU A 47 3.63 -0.03 -5.25
C GLU A 47 4.26 1.20 -5.92
N PHE A 48 4.89 1.01 -7.08
CA PHE A 48 5.46 2.09 -7.86
C PHE A 48 4.47 3.22 -8.17
N LEU A 49 3.23 2.87 -8.56
CA LEU A 49 2.18 3.84 -8.81
C LEU A 49 1.72 4.51 -7.51
N GLY A 50 1.54 3.72 -6.46
CA GLY A 50 1.05 4.14 -5.16
C GLY A 50 1.96 5.14 -4.47
N ASP A 51 3.28 4.93 -4.53
CA ASP A 51 4.28 5.87 -4.03
C ASP A 51 4.07 7.28 -4.62
N THR A 52 3.95 7.37 -5.95
CA THR A 52 3.70 8.66 -6.63
C THR A 52 2.34 9.26 -6.24
N VAL A 53 1.30 8.44 -6.06
CA VAL A 53 -0.03 8.91 -5.64
C VAL A 53 0.00 9.45 -4.22
N ILE A 54 0.66 8.75 -3.29
CA ILE A 54 0.83 9.19 -1.90
C ILE A 54 1.58 10.52 -1.86
N ASP A 55 2.69 10.61 -2.60
CA ASP A 55 3.50 11.82 -2.69
C ASP A 55 2.69 13.02 -3.18
N PHE A 56 1.85 12.81 -4.20
CA PHE A 56 0.95 13.83 -4.71
C PHE A 56 -0.10 14.26 -3.68
N ILE A 57 -0.79 13.30 -3.05
CA ILE A 57 -1.83 13.57 -2.05
C ILE A 57 -1.26 14.36 -0.87
N ILE A 58 -0.11 13.95 -0.35
CA ILE A 58 0.54 14.62 0.79
C ILE A 58 1.06 16.00 0.38
N SER A 59 1.68 16.13 -0.80
CA SER A 59 2.12 17.44 -1.33
C SER A 59 0.95 18.42 -1.45
N ASN A 60 -0.17 17.97 -2.05
CA ASN A 60 -1.37 18.77 -2.21
C ASN A 60 -1.99 19.15 -0.85
N TYR A 61 -2.07 18.20 0.08
CA TYR A 61 -2.54 18.46 1.44
C TYR A 61 -1.69 19.53 2.14
N LEU A 62 -0.36 19.40 2.10
CA LEU A 62 0.54 20.36 2.74
C LEU A 62 0.40 21.76 2.13
N PHE A 63 0.35 21.85 0.79
CA PHE A 63 0.19 23.09 0.05
C PHE A 63 -1.10 23.84 0.43
N ILE A 64 -2.23 23.14 0.49
CA ILE A 64 -3.53 23.76 0.80
C ILE A 64 -3.66 24.07 2.29
N LYS A 65 -3.24 23.13 3.16
CA LYS A 65 -3.48 23.22 4.60
C LYS A 65 -2.55 24.21 5.30
N TYR A 66 -1.32 24.35 4.82
CA TYR A 66 -0.28 25.15 5.47
C TYR A 66 0.27 26.22 4.50
N PRO A 67 -0.53 27.26 4.18
CA PRO A 67 -0.14 28.29 3.20
C PRO A 67 1.07 29.15 3.62
N ALA A 68 1.50 29.06 4.88
CA ALA A 68 2.68 29.75 5.40
C ALA A 68 3.98 28.94 5.26
N PHE A 69 3.90 27.65 4.90
CA PHE A 69 5.09 26.82 4.72
C PHE A 69 5.85 27.22 3.47
N SER A 70 7.18 27.26 3.58
CA SER A 70 8.05 27.36 2.42
C SER A 70 8.09 26.04 1.64
N GLU A 71 8.64 26.06 0.43
CA GLU A 71 8.88 24.84 -0.36
C GLU A 71 9.77 23.84 0.40
N GLY A 72 10.80 24.32 1.09
CA GLY A 72 11.66 23.49 1.95
C GLY A 72 10.90 22.84 3.11
N ASP A 73 10.00 23.57 3.78
CA ASP A 73 9.17 23.04 4.86
C ASP A 73 8.24 21.92 4.32
N MET A 74 7.55 22.18 3.21
CA MET A 74 6.66 21.19 2.60
C MET A 74 7.42 19.92 2.18
N THR A 75 8.60 20.08 1.56
CA THR A 75 9.46 18.94 1.20
C THR A 75 9.92 18.16 2.43
N PHE A 76 10.31 18.85 3.51
CA PHE A 76 10.68 18.20 4.77
C PHE A 76 9.52 17.40 5.36
N TYR A 77 8.35 18.02 5.54
CA TYR A 77 7.19 17.32 6.12
C TYR A 77 6.69 16.19 5.24
N ARG A 78 6.64 16.37 3.91
CA ARG A 78 6.29 15.28 2.98
C ARG A 78 7.21 14.09 3.20
N SER A 79 8.52 14.30 3.20
CA SER A 79 9.51 13.22 3.38
C SER A 79 9.31 12.43 4.67
N GLN A 80 8.85 13.08 5.75
CA GLN A 80 8.58 12.41 7.04
C GLN A 80 7.24 11.66 7.05
N LEU A 81 6.26 12.13 6.28
CA LEU A 81 4.94 11.51 6.20
C LEU A 81 4.94 10.29 5.28
N VAL A 82 5.72 10.33 4.20
CA VAL A 82 5.75 9.24 3.18
C VAL A 82 6.90 8.26 3.38
N LYS A 83 7.80 8.47 4.35
CA LYS A 83 8.90 7.53 4.60
C LYS A 83 8.35 6.13 4.92
N GLY A 84 9.05 5.11 4.43
CA GLY A 84 8.62 3.72 4.59
C GLY A 84 8.45 3.25 6.04
N GLU A 85 9.12 3.88 7.02
CA GLU A 85 8.84 3.62 8.45
C GLU A 85 7.41 3.99 8.83
N THR A 86 6.99 5.20 8.46
CA THR A 86 5.64 5.72 8.72
C THR A 86 4.60 4.85 8.02
N LEU A 87 4.83 4.53 6.73
CA LEU A 87 3.89 3.70 5.96
C LEU A 87 3.77 2.28 6.52
N ALA A 88 4.90 1.68 6.92
CA ALA A 88 4.88 0.36 7.55
C ALA A 88 4.13 0.37 8.89
N GLU A 89 4.27 1.41 9.70
CA GLU A 89 3.54 1.57 10.96
C GLU A 89 2.04 1.70 10.73
N ILE A 90 1.62 2.47 9.71
CA ILE A 90 0.21 2.57 9.31
C ILE A 90 -0.33 1.20 8.89
N THR A 91 0.39 0.46 8.04
CA THR A 91 0.00 -0.89 7.61
C THR A 91 -0.19 -1.85 8.78
N LYS A 92 0.67 -1.77 9.80
CA LYS A 92 0.53 -2.56 11.04
C LYS A 92 -0.69 -2.14 11.84
N THR A 93 -0.88 -0.84 12.04
CA THR A 93 -1.99 -0.28 12.83
C THR A 93 -3.36 -0.62 12.23
N LEU A 94 -3.43 -0.76 10.91
CA LEU A 94 -4.64 -1.18 10.20
C LEU A 94 -4.81 -2.71 10.11
N ASP A 95 -3.90 -3.49 10.70
CA ASP A 95 -3.85 -4.95 10.59
C ASP A 95 -3.81 -5.48 9.14
N LEU A 96 -3.37 -4.66 8.19
CA LEU A 96 -3.35 -5.03 6.76
C LEU A 96 -2.26 -6.07 6.45
N HIS A 97 -1.20 -6.08 7.26
CA HIS A 97 -0.10 -7.03 7.15
C HIS A 97 -0.53 -8.50 7.28
N ASP A 98 -1.64 -8.79 7.96
CA ASP A 98 -2.19 -10.15 8.09
C ASP A 98 -2.71 -10.72 6.77
N PHE A 99 -2.99 -9.84 5.81
CA PHE A 99 -3.55 -10.22 4.50
C PHE A 99 -2.49 -10.32 3.40
N LEU A 100 -1.23 -9.99 3.69
CA LEU A 100 -0.13 -10.07 2.72
C LEU A 100 0.15 -11.53 2.34
N PHE A 101 0.16 -11.82 1.04
CA PHE A 101 0.59 -13.10 0.50
C PHE A 101 2.09 -13.09 0.26
N LEU A 102 2.78 -13.98 0.96
CA LEU A 102 4.23 -14.17 0.88
C LEU A 102 4.52 -15.60 0.46
N GLY A 103 5.58 -15.78 -0.34
CA GLY A 103 6.15 -17.10 -0.55
C GLY A 103 6.69 -17.66 0.77
N HIS A 104 6.75 -18.98 0.89
CA HIS A 104 7.15 -19.69 2.10
C HIS A 104 8.51 -19.26 2.65
N GLY A 105 9.47 -18.99 1.77
CA GLY A 105 10.79 -18.50 2.16
C GLY A 105 10.75 -17.13 2.83
N GLU A 106 9.99 -16.20 2.25
CA GLU A 106 9.82 -14.84 2.76
C GLU A 106 8.96 -14.82 4.03
N GLU A 107 7.95 -15.68 4.13
CA GLU A 107 7.16 -15.85 5.36
C GLU A 107 8.07 -16.33 6.51
N LYS A 108 8.88 -17.37 6.28
CA LYS A 108 9.78 -17.94 7.29
C LYS A 108 10.86 -16.99 7.77
N SER A 109 11.33 -16.08 6.92
CA SER A 109 12.32 -15.07 7.28
C SER A 109 11.71 -13.87 8.04
N GLY A 110 10.41 -13.88 8.30
CA GLY A 110 9.70 -12.80 8.99
C GLY A 110 9.23 -11.67 8.07
N GLY A 111 9.11 -11.93 6.77
CA GLY A 111 8.69 -10.96 5.75
C GLY A 111 7.37 -10.25 6.05
N ARG A 112 6.46 -10.89 6.79
CA ARG A 112 5.18 -10.28 7.23
C ARG A 112 5.36 -9.12 8.21
N GLN A 113 6.52 -9.03 8.86
CA GLN A 113 6.86 -7.97 9.82
C GLN A 113 7.94 -7.02 9.29
N LYS A 114 8.52 -7.33 8.13
CA LYS A 114 9.61 -6.58 7.51
C LYS A 114 9.11 -5.24 7.00
N GLN A 115 9.74 -4.16 7.46
CA GLN A 115 9.32 -2.79 7.18
C GLN A 115 9.14 -2.49 5.69
N SER A 116 10.07 -2.94 4.84
CA SER A 116 9.97 -2.72 3.38
C SER A 116 8.70 -3.33 2.78
N ASN A 117 8.34 -4.54 3.19
CA ASN A 117 7.18 -5.24 2.64
C ASN A 117 5.87 -4.57 3.08
N LEU A 118 5.86 -3.98 4.28
CA LEU A 118 4.71 -3.31 4.84
C LEU A 118 4.49 -1.92 4.26
N ALA A 119 5.57 -1.19 3.99
CA ALA A 119 5.52 0.05 3.24
C ALA A 119 5.02 -0.21 1.81
N GLY A 120 5.64 -1.17 1.11
CA GLY A 120 5.24 -1.53 -0.25
C GLY A 120 3.80 -2.06 -0.34
N LEU A 121 3.32 -2.78 0.68
CA LEU A 121 1.92 -3.16 0.77
C LEU A 121 0.99 -1.94 0.87
N PHE A 122 1.35 -0.94 1.68
CA PHE A 122 0.55 0.28 1.80
C PHE A 122 0.47 1.02 0.47
N GLU A 123 1.61 1.24 -0.16
CA GLU A 123 1.75 1.89 -1.46
C GLU A 123 0.92 1.14 -2.50
N ALA A 124 1.07 -0.18 -2.59
CA ALA A 124 0.32 -0.99 -3.54
C ALA A 124 -1.21 -0.93 -3.31
N ILE A 125 -1.66 -0.90 -2.05
CA ILE A 125 -3.08 -0.69 -1.76
C ILE A 125 -3.54 0.67 -2.26
N VAL A 126 -2.80 1.75 -2.00
CA VAL A 126 -3.14 3.09 -2.52
C VAL A 126 -3.15 3.11 -4.04
N GLY A 127 -2.15 2.51 -4.69
CA GLY A 127 -2.09 2.38 -6.16
C GLY A 127 -3.29 1.62 -6.71
N SER A 128 -3.71 0.54 -6.04
CA SER A 128 -4.90 -0.24 -6.43
C SER A 128 -6.20 0.54 -6.29
N ILE A 129 -6.36 1.32 -5.21
CA ILE A 129 -7.52 2.20 -5.00
C ILE A 129 -7.57 3.27 -6.09
N PHE A 130 -6.43 3.90 -6.37
CA PHE A 130 -6.34 4.92 -7.41
C PHE A 130 -6.70 4.38 -8.79
N LEU A 131 -6.26 3.18 -9.17
CA LEU A 131 -6.68 2.56 -10.43
C LEU A 131 -8.16 2.15 -10.45
N ASP A 132 -8.71 1.71 -9.32
CA ASP A 132 -10.10 1.27 -9.21
C ASP A 132 -11.09 2.46 -9.25
N ARG A 133 -10.73 3.57 -8.60
CA ARG A 133 -11.66 4.68 -8.28
C ARG A 133 -11.22 6.05 -8.79
N GLY A 134 -9.96 6.24 -9.17
CA GLY A 134 -9.38 7.55 -9.48
C GLY A 134 -9.05 8.39 -8.23
N LEU A 135 -8.75 9.67 -8.44
CA LEU A 135 -8.67 10.67 -7.37
C LEU A 135 -10.07 11.26 -7.18
N THR A 136 -10.73 10.92 -6.07
CA THR A 136 -12.05 11.44 -5.69
C THR A 136 -11.98 12.38 -4.50
#